data_AF-A0A661ZBH4-F1
#
_entry.id   AF-A0A661ZBH4-F1
#
_cell.length_a   1.000
_cell.length_b   1.000
_cell.length_c   1.000
_cell.angle_alpha   90.00
_cell.angle_beta   90.00
_cell.angle_gamma   90.00
#
_symmetry.space_group_name_H-M   'P 1'
#
loop_
_entity.id
_entity.type
_entity.pdbx_description
1 polymer ?
#
loop_
_entity_poly.entity_id
_entity_poly.type
_entity_poly.pdbx_seq_one_letter_code
_entity_poly.pdbx_strand_id
1 'polypeptide(L)' 'MNKTTLITGATSGIGKATAIKFAQNGHNLILTGRRKERL' A
#
# COMPACT_ATOMS: atom_id res chain seq x y z
N MET A 1 5.28 -7.91 -16.86
CA MET A 1 4.21 -6.93 -16.57
C MET A 1 3.89 -7.01 -15.10
N ASN A 2 4.01 -5.91 -14.35
CA ASN A 2 3.81 -5.91 -12.89
C ASN A 2 2.32 -5.83 -12.56
N LYS A 3 1.86 -6.60 -11.58
CA LYS A 3 0.47 -6.55 -11.11
C LYS A 3 0.23 -5.24 -10.36
N THR A 4 -0.94 -4.63 -10.55
CA THR A 4 -1.35 -3.46 -9.79
C THR A 4 -2.26 -3.85 -8.64
N THR A 5 -2.02 -3.29 -7.44
CA THR A 5 -2.79 -3.59 -6.23
C THR A 5 -3.23 -2.30 -5.53
N LEU A 6 -4.54 -2.17 -5.30
CA LEU A 6 -5.14 -1.09 -4.51
C LEU A 6 -5.23 -1.52 -3.04
N ILE A 7 -4.66 -0.72 -2.15
CA ILE A 7 -4.70 -0.96 -0.70
C ILE A 7 -5.32 0.26 -0.01
N THR A 8 -6.44 0.06 0.65
CA THR A 8 -7.09 1.08 1.47
C THR A 8 -6.61 1.00 2.92
N GLY A 9 -6.58 2.15 3.60
CA GLY A 9 -6.06 2.20 4.98
C GLY A 9 -4.56 1.94 5.10
N ALA A 10 -3.77 2.27 4.06
CA ALA A 10 -2.35 1.94 3.95
C ALA A 10 -1.42 2.70 4.93
N THR A 11 -1.94 3.66 5.69
CA THR A 11 -1.16 4.58 6.54
C THR A 11 -0.66 4.00 7.87
N SER A 12 -1.16 2.82 8.29
CA SER A 12 -0.76 2.19 9.56
C SER A 12 -1.14 0.71 9.66
N GLY A 13 -0.59 0.01 10.65
CA GLY A 13 -0.98 -1.35 11.01
C GLY A 13 -0.87 -2.32 9.85
N ILE A 14 -1.88 -3.20 9.71
CA ILE A 14 -1.93 -4.23 8.68
C ILE A 14 -1.87 -3.63 7.27
N GLY A 15 -2.60 -2.54 7.00
CA GLY A 15 -2.60 -1.90 5.67
C GLY A 15 -1.20 -1.45 5.24
N LYS A 16 -0.41 -0.88 6.16
CA LYS A 16 1.00 -0.50 5.89
C LYS A 16 1.88 -1.73 5.66
N ALA A 17 1.74 -2.76 6.51
CA ALA A 17 2.51 -4.00 6.36
C ALA A 17 2.21 -4.69 5.02
N THR A 18 0.94 -4.72 4.61
CA THR A 18 0.51 -5.25 3.31
C THR A 18 1.11 -4.44 2.17
N ALA A 19 1.07 -3.10 2.21
CA ALA A 19 1.69 -2.26 1.18
C ALA A 19 3.19 -2.56 1.02
N ILE A 20 3.92 -2.68 2.12
CA ILE A 20 5.35 -3.04 2.11
C ILE A 20 5.56 -4.42 1.47
N LYS A 21 4.77 -5.42 1.87
CA LYS A 21 4.94 -6.79 1.35
C LYS A 21 4.67 -6.87 -0.16
N PHE A 22 3.64 -6.18 -0.64
CA PHE A 22 3.31 -6.17 -2.06
C PHE A 22 4.33 -5.36 -2.89
N ALA A 23 4.88 -4.26 -2.33
CA ALA A 23 5.97 -3.52 -2.97
C ALA A 23 7.22 -4.40 -3.14
N GLN A 24 7.60 -5.16 -2.11
CA GLN A 24 8.72 -6.11 -2.16
C GLN A 24 8.51 -7.21 -3.21
N ASN A 25 7.26 -7.60 -3.46
CA ASN A 25 6.91 -8.57 -4.48
C ASN A 25 6.81 -7.96 -5.90
N GLY A 26 7.17 -6.68 -6.09
CA GLY A 26 7.23 -6.03 -7.39
C GLY A 26 5.88 -5.55 -7.93
N HIS A 27 4.88 -5.35 -7.08
CA HIS A 27 3.60 -4.81 -7.49
C HIS A 27 3.64 -3.29 -7.68
N ASN A 28 2.87 -2.79 -8.63
CA ASN A 28 2.50 -1.37 -8.68
C ASN A 28 1.41 -1.12 -7.64
N LEU A 29 1.56 -0.10 -6.79
CA LEU A 29 0.63 0.11 -5.68
C LEU A 29 -0.17 1.40 -5.85
N ILE A 30 -1.47 1.32 -5.56
CA ILE A 30 -2.33 2.47 -5.31
C ILE A 30 -2.69 2.42 -3.83
N LEU A 31 -2.25 3.42 -3.07
CA LEU A 31 -2.42 3.45 -1.62
C LEU A 31 -3.40 4.56 -1.25
N THR A 32 -4.38 4.26 -0.40
CA THR A 32 -5.31 5.27 0.12
C THR A 32 -5.29 5.33 1.64
N GLY A 33 -5.51 6.53 2.16
CA GLY A 33 -5.54 6.80 3.60
C GLY A 33 -6.21 8.14 3.89
N ARG A 34 -6.72 8.30 5.11
CA ARG A 34 -7.41 9.53 5.54
C ARG A 34 -6.47 10.68 5.88
N ARG A 35 -5.26 10.35 6.36
CA ARG A 35 -4.26 11.32 6.84
C ARG A 35 -3.12 11.38 5.84
N LYS A 36 -2.98 12.51 5.16
CA LYS A 36 -1.98 12.71 4.11
C LYS A 36 -0.56 12.69 4.68
N GLU A 37 -0.38 13.12 5.92
CA GLU A 37 0.93 13.19 6.58
C GLU A 37 1.49 11.80 6.93
N ARG A 38 0.65 10.75 6.88
CA ARG A 38 1.02 9.37 7.23
C ARG A 38 1.07 8.42 6.03
N LEU A 39 0.83 8.93 4.82
CA LEU A 39 0.86 8.17 3.58
C LEU A 39 2.25 8.32 2.95
#